data_AF-A0A229HJ72-F1
#
_entry.id   AF-A0A229HJ72-F1
#
_cell.length_a   1.000
_cell.length_b   1.000
_cell.length_c   1.000
_cell.angle_alpha   90.00
_cell.angle_beta   90.00
_cell.angle_gamma   90.00
#
_symmetry.space_group_name_H-M   'P 1'
#
loop_
_entity.id
_entity.type
_entity.pdbx_description
1 polymer ?
#
loop_
_entity_poly.entity_id
_entity_poly.type
_entity_poly.pdbx_seq_one_letter_code
_entity_poly.pdbx_strand_id
1 'polypeptide(L)' 'MKVVIDEDRCRGHAVCCTFCPEVFDIGDDGYAVVEPADVPAQFEQAVRTAAMSCPERAITVLN' A
#
# COMPACT_ATOMS: atom_id res chain seq x y z
N MET A 1 -9.63 -5.12 6.48
CA MET A 1 -8.26 -5.46 6.97
C MET A 1 -7.43 -4.20 7.13
N LYS A 2 -6.35 -4.19 7.92
CA LYS A 2 -5.47 -3.01 8.06
C LYS A 2 -4.18 -3.15 7.26
N VAL A 3 -3.65 -2.03 6.80
CA VAL A 3 -2.39 -1.95 6.06
C VAL A 3 -1.53 -0.83 6.64
N VAL A 4 -0.23 -1.08 6.73
CA VAL A 4 0.75 -0.11 7.18
C VAL A 4 1.87 -0.02 6.15
N ILE A 5 2.37 1.19 5.93
CA ILE A 5 3.56 1.46 5.12
C ILE A 5 4.70 1.83 6.06
N ASP A 6 5.84 1.17 5.89
CA ASP A 6 7.11 1.53 6.51
C ASP A 6 7.76 2.63 5.66
N GLU A 7 7.70 3.86 6.16
CA GLU A 7 8.22 5.06 5.46
C GLU A 7 9.75 5.02 5.30
N ASP A 8 10.49 4.42 6.22
CA ASP A 8 11.95 4.31 6.14
C ASP A 8 12.40 3.39 4.98
N ARG A 9 11.52 2.44 4.62
CA ARG A 9 11.74 1.49 3.52
C ARG A 9 11.09 1.93 2.23
N CYS A 10 10.03 2.73 2.29
CA CYS A 10 9.37 3.22 1.09
C CYS A 10 10.35 4.03 0.23
N ARG A 11 10.26 3.87 -1.09
CA ARG A 11 11.12 4.57 -2.07
C ARG A 11 10.32 5.17 -3.23
N GLY A 12 9.02 5.34 -3.06
CA GLY A 12 8.18 6.06 -4.04
C GLY A 12 7.99 5.35 -5.39
N HIS A 13 8.14 4.03 -5.46
CA HIS A 13 8.01 3.29 -6.72
C HIS A 13 6.60 3.29 -7.34
N ALA A 14 5.57 3.68 -6.56
CA ALA A 14 4.15 3.68 -6.97
C ALA A 14 3.59 2.34 -7.50
N VAL A 15 4.30 1.22 -7.27
CA VAL A 15 3.82 -0.13 -7.63
C VAL A 15 2.51 -0.47 -6.92
N CYS A 16 2.35 -0.07 -5.65
CA CYS A 16 1.11 -0.30 -4.90
C CYS A 16 -0.10 0.37 -5.56
N CYS A 17 0.05 1.61 -6.04
CA CYS A 17 -1.00 2.34 -6.76
C CYS A 17 -1.39 1.68 -8.09
N THR A 18 -0.50 0.89 -8.71
CA THR A 18 -0.84 0.12 -9.92
C THR A 18 -1.79 -1.03 -9.60
N PHE A 19 -1.69 -1.62 -8.40
CA PHE A 19 -2.51 -2.77 -8.02
C PHE A 19 -3.81 -2.39 -7.31
N CYS A 20 -3.82 -1.31 -6.52
CA CYS A 20 -5.02 -0.87 -5.79
C CYS A 20 -5.00 0.64 -5.55
N PRO A 21 -5.27 1.47 -6.59
CA PRO A 21 -5.31 2.93 -6.46
C PRO A 21 -6.43 3.41 -5.52
N GLU A 22 -7.41 2.57 -5.19
CA GLU A 22 -8.48 2.88 -4.24
C GLU A 22 -8.03 2.79 -2.76
N VAL A 23 -6.83 2.24 -2.50
CA VAL A 23 -6.28 2.06 -1.15
C VAL A 23 -4.93 2.78 -0.98
N PHE A 24 -4.15 2.93 -2.06
CA PHE A 24 -2.83 3.51 -2.03
C PHE A 24 -2.74 4.77 -2.88
N ASP A 25 -2.10 5.79 -2.34
CA ASP A 25 -1.73 7.00 -3.07
C ASP A 25 -0.26 7.35 -2.85
N ILE A 26 0.26 8.34 -3.57
CA ILE A 26 1.58 8.92 -3.37
C ILE A 26 1.42 10.32 -2.78
N GLY A 27 1.93 10.52 -1.57
CA GLY A 27 1.95 11.82 -0.92
C GLY A 27 2.87 12.82 -1.61
N ASP A 28 2.75 14.09 -1.24
CA ASP A 28 3.55 15.19 -1.80
C ASP A 28 5.07 15.04 -1.53
N ASP A 29 5.45 14.22 -0.55
CA ASP A 29 6.84 13.87 -0.23
C ASP A 29 7.40 12.73 -1.10
N GLY A 30 6.57 12.17 -2.00
CA GLY A 30 6.92 11.10 -2.92
C GLY A 30 6.82 9.69 -2.31
N TYR A 31 6.33 9.55 -1.08
CA TYR A 31 6.14 8.24 -0.45
C TYR A 31 4.69 7.77 -0.54
N ALA A 32 4.53 6.45 -0.55
CA ALA A 32 3.20 5.86 -0.56
C ALA A 32 2.49 6.06 0.78
N VAL A 33 1.20 6.39 0.71
CA VAL A 33 0.27 6.51 1.83
C VAL A 33 -0.90 5.53 1.65
N VAL A 34 -1.64 5.25 2.74
CA VAL A 34 -2.80 4.35 2.73
C VAL A 34 -4.06 5.12 3.12
N GLU A 35 -5.08 5.10 2.26
CA GLU A 35 -6.42 5.58 2.55
C GLU A 35 -7.44 4.69 1.83
N PRO A 36 -8.47 4.12 2.49
CA PRO A 36 -8.90 4.29 3.89
C PRO A 36 -8.15 3.40 4.90
N ALA A 37 -8.24 3.76 6.19
CA ALA A 37 -7.59 3.04 7.31
C ALA A 37 -8.08 1.59 7.53
N ASP A 38 -9.30 1.27 7.07
CA ASP A 38 -9.81 -0.10 6.99
C ASP A 38 -10.12 -0.42 5.54
N VAL A 39 -9.41 -1.42 5.00
CA VAL A 39 -9.52 -1.84 3.61
C VAL A 39 -10.84 -2.60 3.42
N PRO A 40 -11.74 -2.12 2.53
CA PRO A 40 -12.96 -2.83 2.16
C PRO A 40 -12.70 -4.25 1.64
N ALA A 41 -13.60 -5.19 1.96
CA ALA A 41 -13.47 -6.60 1.60
C ALA A 41 -13.15 -6.85 0.11
N GLN A 42 -13.73 -6.03 -0.79
CA GLN A 42 -13.51 -6.12 -2.23
C GLN A 42 -12.07 -5.81 -2.68
N PHE A 43 -11.29 -5.10 -1.85
CA PHE A 43 -9.92 -4.68 -2.17
C PHE A 43 -8.85 -5.51 -1.46
N GLU A 44 -9.21 -6.43 -0.55
CA GLU A 44 -8.23 -7.18 0.24
C GLU A 44 -7.24 -7.98 -0.61
N GLN A 45 -7.72 -8.60 -1.69
CA GLN A 45 -6.84 -9.37 -2.58
C GLN A 45 -5.89 -8.48 -3.38
N ALA A 46 -6.36 -7.32 -3.83
CA ALA A 46 -5.54 -6.33 -4.53
C ALA A 46 -4.46 -5.76 -3.61
N VAL A 47 -4.82 -5.45 -2.36
CA VAL A 47 -3.90 -5.01 -1.31
C VAL A 47 -2.84 -6.07 -0.97
N ARG A 48 -3.22 -7.35 -0.84
CA ARG A 48 -2.24 -8.44 -0.64
C ARG A 48 -1.26 -8.53 -1.81
N THR A 49 -1.76 -8.34 -3.03
CA THR A 49 -0.91 -8.34 -4.24
C THR A 49 0.05 -7.16 -4.24
N ALA A 50 -0.44 -5.94 -3.96
CA ALA A 50 0.38 -4.74 -3.80
C ALA A 50 1.51 -4.95 -2.77
N ALA A 51 1.18 -5.56 -1.63
CA ALA A 51 2.16 -5.84 -0.58
C ALA A 51 3.26 -6.81 -1.03
N MET A 52 2.90 -7.88 -1.74
CA MET A 52 3.87 -8.84 -2.30
C MET A 52 4.72 -8.24 -3.43
N SER A 53 4.18 -7.29 -4.17
CA SER A 53 4.84 -6.67 -5.32
C SER A 53 5.71 -5.47 -4.96
N CYS A 54 5.65 -4.95 -3.74
CA CYS A 54 6.50 -3.86 -3.28
C CYS A 54 7.98 -4.28 -3.32
N PRO A 55 8.85 -3.62 -4.13
CA PRO A 55 10.26 -4.00 -4.24
C PRO A 55 11.00 -3.92 -2.91
N GLU A 56 10.66 -2.91 -2.11
CA GLU A 56 11.27 -2.64 -0.81
C GLU A 56 10.65 -3.45 0.33
N ARG A 57 9.55 -4.19 0.04
CA ARG A 57 8.68 -4.87 1.02
C ARG A 57 8.28 -3.93 2.18
N ALA A 58 7.92 -2.70 1.84
CA ALA A 58 7.53 -1.65 2.79
C ALA A 58 6.08 -1.78 3.28
N ILE A 59 5.27 -2.67 2.68
CA ILE A 59 3.84 -2.77 2.97
C ILE A 59 3.59 -3.99 3.86
N THR A 60 2.94 -3.78 5.01
CA THR A 60 2.52 -4.84 5.93
C THR A 60 1.01 -4.92 6.02
N VAL A 61 0.48 -6.13 5.88
CA VAL A 61 -0.93 -6.46 6.08
C VAL A 61 -1.13 -6.94 7.52
N LEU A 62 -2.08 -6.33 8.24
CA LEU A 62 -2.44 -6.69 9.61
C LEU A 62 -3.88 -7.24 9.64
N ASN A 63 -4.06 -8.34 10.37
CA ASN A 63 -5.36 -8.98 10.62
C ASN A 63 -6.02 -8.40 11.87
#